data_AF-A0A085F145-F1
#
_entry.id   AF-A0A085F145-F1
#
_cell.length_a   1.000
_cell.length_b   1.000
_cell.length_c   1.000
_cell.angle_alpha   90.00
_cell.angle_beta   90.00
_cell.angle_gamma   90.00
#
_symmetry.space_group_name_H-M   'P 1'
#
loop_
_entity.id
_entity.type
_entity.pdbx_description
1 polymer ?
#
loop_
_entity_poly.entity_id
_entity_poly.type
_entity_poly.pdbx_seq_one_letter_code
_entity_poly.pdbx_strand_id
1 'polypeptide(L)'
;MNRCRNPEHPHCTVWVMPGEQLCAHGHAQPASDGAASGSGLPASFAAISALRAQRVPDAAATRTSCGFGRPQLHISGFDPRAAGGRQAIKLELRGMPMDCAAELRMLVRSGLRLREGESYVFQRTSRGDWRPVLLEFSSRGLEHGQYRIDIELHSRHPSLPGAARTWTCSPVILVPRMDASLGEIHQTFLATHKNVRVTADDAGIARVQAPGGGSLDIDVTARDGSIAQLDIRDPRDGGGKVDLGMSTIAWDEDLIEIDVPVQAAGHPCPASTACLVHAEPDSSAQRHLRLFALDECVLGRFEEIDPEADLLLMHYGEHGEERGGLTRRLSGRHALIRQGRHGFEIEDVSRYGLLLDGVWPGKHTPTPLRLGMRIALTASIRGVVELEVSALLPHGVILHRVDAGAQAEAFCILAPDTDPGRRELLAAPRAAGMPLLFHRDAGFWHRDQLTGVETPLSPGASLERLSGMGRQLRFTARPYPELAQEMRAQTLRAGERRRAQPAAWLGS
;
A
#
# COMPACT_ATOMS: atom_id res chain seq x y z
N MET A 1 54.38 -4.21 17.18
CA MET A 1 54.91 -5.34 17.97
C MET A 1 54.59 -5.07 19.43
N ASN A 2 54.01 -6.05 20.13
CA ASN A 2 53.66 -5.92 21.55
C ASN A 2 54.59 -6.79 22.40
N ARG A 3 54.94 -6.37 23.62
CA ARG A 3 55.67 -7.23 24.56
C ARG A 3 54.77 -8.38 25.01
N CYS A 4 55.33 -9.55 25.34
CA CYS A 4 54.57 -10.70 25.83
C CYS A 4 53.66 -10.31 27.01
N ARG A 5 52.37 -10.68 26.94
CA ARG A 5 51.31 -10.32 27.90
C ARG A 5 50.76 -11.51 28.71
N ASN A 6 51.50 -12.63 28.79
CA ASN A 6 51.04 -13.79 29.55
C ASN A 6 51.02 -13.46 31.07
N PRO A 7 49.86 -13.55 31.76
CA PRO A 7 49.74 -13.24 33.17
C PRO A 7 50.56 -14.17 34.08
N GLU A 8 50.87 -15.39 33.66
CA GLU A 8 51.67 -16.34 34.43
C GLU A 8 53.19 -16.05 34.36
N HIS A 9 53.62 -15.22 33.39
CA HIS A 9 55.03 -14.87 33.19
C HIS A 9 55.24 -13.35 33.01
N PRO A 10 55.00 -12.54 34.06
CA PRO A 10 54.99 -11.07 33.99
C PRO A 10 56.38 -10.46 33.71
N HIS A 11 57.45 -11.23 33.91
CA HIS A 11 58.82 -10.79 33.68
C HIS A 11 59.36 -11.14 32.28
N CYS A 12 58.55 -11.76 31.41
CA CYS A 12 58.96 -12.07 30.05
C CYS A 12 59.14 -10.78 29.24
N THR A 13 60.36 -10.52 28.78
CA THR A 13 60.71 -9.25 28.12
C THR A 13 60.58 -9.27 26.60
N VAL A 14 60.21 -10.42 26.03
CA VAL A 14 60.26 -10.72 24.58
C VAL A 14 59.07 -10.11 23.82
N TRP A 15 59.34 -9.68 22.59
CA TRP A 15 58.35 -9.08 21.69
C TRP A 15 57.58 -10.14 20.89
N VAL A 16 56.31 -9.84 20.59
CA VAL A 16 55.38 -10.67 19.83
C VAL A 16 54.81 -9.87 18.66
N MET A 17 54.71 -10.51 17.49
CA MET A 17 54.14 -9.89 16.30
C MET A 17 52.61 -9.80 16.41
N PRO A 18 51.96 -8.77 15.82
CA PRO A 18 50.50 -8.68 15.81
C PRO A 18 49.88 -9.92 15.12
N GLY A 19 49.05 -10.66 15.85
CA GLY A 19 48.37 -11.87 15.35
C GLY A 19 49.00 -13.20 15.78
N GLU A 20 50.19 -13.21 16.38
CA GLU A 20 50.80 -14.44 16.92
C GLU A 20 50.23 -14.79 18.30
N GLN A 21 49.86 -16.07 18.48
CA GLN A 21 49.28 -16.58 19.73
C GLN A 21 50.33 -16.97 20.78
N LEU A 22 51.61 -17.02 20.42
CA LEU A 22 52.72 -17.42 21.29
C LEU A 22 53.89 -16.45 21.11
N CYS A 23 54.62 -16.14 22.18
CA CYS A 23 55.90 -15.46 22.07
C CYS A 23 57.02 -16.44 21.68
N ALA A 24 58.21 -15.94 21.33
CA ALA A 24 59.35 -16.80 20.96
C ALA A 24 59.85 -17.74 22.09
N HIS A 25 59.42 -17.53 23.34
CA HIS A 25 59.67 -18.46 24.46
C HIS A 25 58.48 -19.41 24.74
N GLY A 26 57.46 -19.43 23.88
CA GLY A 26 56.33 -20.35 23.97
C GLY A 26 55.20 -19.93 24.90
N HIS A 27 55.17 -18.67 25.38
CA HIS A 27 54.09 -18.20 26.27
C HIS A 27 52.84 -17.78 25.48
N ALA A 28 51.69 -18.34 25.84
CA ALA A 28 50.40 -18.02 25.24
C ALA A 28 50.01 -16.54 25.45
N GLN A 29 49.56 -15.89 24.38
CA GLN A 29 49.03 -14.53 24.42
C GLN A 29 47.50 -14.58 24.59
N PRO A 30 46.92 -13.72 25.45
CA PRO A 30 45.48 -13.60 25.55
C PRO A 30 44.90 -13.11 24.20
N ALA A 31 43.82 -13.77 23.73
CA ALA A 31 43.19 -13.45 22.46
C ALA A 31 42.82 -11.96 22.40
N SER A 32 43.30 -11.27 21.36
CA SER A 32 43.04 -9.84 21.20
C SER A 32 41.59 -9.63 20.74
N ASP A 33 40.72 -9.17 21.65
CA ASP A 33 39.49 -8.49 21.27
C ASP A 33 39.85 -7.27 20.41
N GLY A 34 39.52 -7.35 19.13
CA GLY A 34 39.83 -6.33 18.16
C GLY A 34 39.06 -5.05 18.45
N ALA A 35 39.75 -4.01 18.92
CA ALA A 35 39.28 -2.63 18.79
C ALA A 35 40.46 -1.64 18.79
N ALA A 36 40.64 -1.00 17.64
CA ALA A 36 40.89 0.43 17.42
C ALA A 36 41.92 1.19 18.30
N SER A 37 42.92 1.75 17.61
CA SER A 37 43.52 3.07 17.87
C SER A 37 44.22 3.49 16.55
N GLY A 38 44.05 4.64 15.91
CA GLY A 38 43.29 5.87 16.09
C GLY A 38 43.76 6.89 15.03
N SER A 39 43.03 8.00 14.89
CA SER A 39 43.37 9.23 14.13
C SER A 39 43.08 9.29 12.61
N GLY A 40 41.82 9.58 12.28
CA GLY A 40 41.41 10.22 11.02
C GLY A 40 39.88 10.28 10.93
N LEU A 41 39.30 11.48 10.98
CA LEU A 41 37.85 11.72 10.88
C LEU A 41 37.22 10.91 9.72
N PRO A 42 36.01 10.35 9.86
CA PRO A 42 35.42 9.53 8.81
C PRO A 42 35.04 10.41 7.63
N ALA A 43 35.77 10.27 6.52
CA ALA A 43 35.34 10.80 5.24
C ALA A 43 34.01 10.12 4.86
N SER A 44 32.99 10.93 4.60
CA SER A 44 31.64 10.58 4.14
C SER A 44 31.59 9.55 3.00
N PHE A 45 32.71 9.33 2.32
CA PHE A 45 32.93 8.34 1.28
C PHE A 45 32.92 6.87 1.76
N ALA A 46 33.40 6.59 2.98
CA ALA A 46 33.49 5.23 3.50
C ALA A 46 32.12 4.66 3.90
N ALA A 47 31.24 5.50 4.43
CA ALA A 47 29.87 5.12 4.78
C ALA A 47 29.02 4.79 3.54
N ILE A 48 29.19 5.52 2.44
CA ILE A 48 28.49 5.30 1.17
C ILE A 48 28.98 4.01 0.48
N SER A 49 30.27 3.71 0.60
CA SER A 49 30.86 2.48 0.04
C SER A 49 30.37 1.22 0.77
N ALA A 50 30.20 1.28 2.10
CA ALA A 50 29.64 0.18 2.89
C ALA A 50 28.15 -0.09 2.58
N LEU A 51 27.36 0.97 2.33
CA LEU A 51 25.95 0.86 1.93
C LEU A 51 25.77 0.26 0.52
N ARG A 52 26.72 0.45 -0.39
CA ARG A 52 26.70 -0.15 -1.74
C ARG A 52 27.14 -1.62 -1.73
N ALA A 53 28.05 -1.99 -0.84
CA ALA A 53 28.54 -3.37 -0.71
C ALA A 53 27.50 -4.34 -0.12
N GLN A 54 26.44 -3.84 0.52
CA GLN A 54 25.34 -4.66 1.06
C GLN A 54 24.23 -4.98 0.03
N ARG A 55 24.32 -4.51 -1.23
CA ARG A 55 23.43 -4.98 -2.30
C ARG A 55 23.98 -6.28 -2.89
N VAL A 56 23.38 -7.40 -2.46
CA VAL A 56 23.56 -8.72 -3.07
C VAL A 56 23.30 -8.63 -4.59
N PRO A 57 24.22 -9.12 -5.44
CA PRO A 57 23.94 -9.31 -6.86
C PRO A 57 23.29 -10.69 -7.04
N ASP A 58 21.96 -10.74 -7.16
CA ASP A 58 21.33 -11.92 -7.75
C ASP A 58 21.58 -11.90 -9.25
N ALA A 59 22.48 -12.80 -9.66
CA ALA A 59 22.85 -13.05 -11.02
C ALA A 59 21.72 -13.81 -11.77
N ALA A 60 21.54 -13.40 -13.03
CA ALA A 60 21.16 -14.25 -14.16
C ALA A 60 20.06 -15.30 -13.93
N ALA A 61 18.81 -14.90 -14.12
CA ALA A 61 17.74 -15.78 -14.54
C ALA A 61 17.07 -15.23 -15.81
N THR A 62 17.25 -15.96 -16.91
CA THR A 62 16.29 -16.17 -18.00
C THR A 62 15.40 -14.97 -18.37
N ARG A 63 15.88 -14.12 -19.30
CA ARG A 63 15.09 -13.02 -19.89
C ARG A 63 14.10 -13.54 -20.93
N THR A 64 13.07 -14.20 -20.44
CA THR A 64 11.75 -14.24 -21.08
C THR A 64 10.72 -13.99 -19.99
N SER A 65 10.49 -12.70 -19.69
CA SER A 65 9.29 -12.27 -18.99
C SER A 65 9.06 -10.79 -19.26
N CYS A 66 7.79 -10.44 -19.49
CA CYS A 66 7.27 -9.08 -19.42
C CYS A 66 7.47 -8.56 -17.98
N GLY A 67 8.67 -8.08 -17.67
CA GLY A 67 9.01 -7.48 -16.39
C GLY A 67 8.94 -5.96 -16.52
N PHE A 68 8.05 -5.34 -15.75
CA PHE A 68 8.00 -3.89 -15.57
C PHE A 68 9.41 -3.36 -15.25
N GLY A 69 10.01 -2.66 -16.22
CA GLY A 69 11.30 -2.01 -16.02
C GLY A 69 11.18 -0.95 -14.93
N ARG A 70 12.29 -0.68 -14.22
CA ARG A 70 12.35 0.52 -13.39
C ARG A 70 12.17 1.76 -14.29
N PRO A 71 11.36 2.75 -13.90
CA PRO A 71 11.23 3.99 -14.65
C PRO A 71 12.59 4.70 -14.73
N GLN A 72 13.00 5.10 -15.94
CA GLN A 72 14.28 5.73 -16.19
C GLN A 72 14.14 6.90 -17.16
N LEU A 73 14.93 7.94 -16.92
CA LEU A 73 15.10 9.07 -17.83
C LEU A 73 16.42 8.90 -18.57
N HIS A 74 16.32 8.60 -19.86
CA HIS A 74 17.47 8.50 -20.75
C HIS A 74 17.82 9.88 -21.32
N ILE A 75 19.06 10.30 -21.16
CA ILE A 75 19.61 11.57 -21.61
C ILE A 75 20.64 11.29 -22.70
N SER A 76 20.49 11.90 -23.86
CA SER A 76 21.39 11.72 -25.00
C SER A 76 21.63 13.00 -25.78
N GLY A 77 22.59 12.98 -26.72
CA GLY A 77 22.81 14.09 -27.66
C GLY A 77 23.50 15.31 -27.06
N PHE A 78 24.08 15.20 -25.86
CA PHE A 78 24.88 16.26 -25.26
C PHE A 78 26.21 16.45 -26.00
N ASP A 79 26.48 17.67 -26.49
CA ASP A 79 27.78 18.05 -27.06
C ASP A 79 28.53 18.99 -26.10
N PRO A 80 29.54 18.49 -25.35
CA PRO A 80 30.29 19.30 -24.40
C PRO A 80 31.14 20.39 -25.08
N ARG A 81 31.40 20.30 -26.39
CA ARG A 81 32.24 21.28 -27.11
C ARG A 81 31.52 22.60 -27.36
N ALA A 82 30.19 22.61 -27.26
CA ALA A 82 29.39 23.83 -27.41
C ALA A 82 29.42 24.70 -26.13
N ALA A 83 30.45 24.57 -25.29
CA ALA A 83 30.61 25.34 -24.06
C ALA A 83 30.64 26.85 -24.33
N GLY A 84 29.86 27.61 -23.54
CA GLY A 84 29.66 29.05 -23.70
C GLY A 84 28.64 29.43 -24.78
N GLY A 85 28.06 28.45 -25.47
CA GLY A 85 27.08 28.62 -26.53
C GLY A 85 25.67 28.13 -26.17
N ARG A 86 24.97 27.65 -27.20
CA ARG A 86 23.68 26.96 -27.08
C ARG A 86 23.93 25.46 -27.07
N GLN A 87 23.36 24.77 -26.10
CA GLN A 87 23.45 23.33 -25.92
C GLN A 87 22.05 22.74 -25.87
N ALA A 88 21.92 21.49 -26.30
CA ALA A 88 20.68 20.75 -26.22
C ALA A 88 20.95 19.33 -25.75
N ILE A 89 20.02 18.78 -24.97
CA ILE A 89 19.99 17.36 -24.64
C ILE A 89 18.63 16.78 -25.01
N LYS A 90 18.63 15.53 -25.46
CA LYS A 90 17.45 14.76 -25.77
C LYS A 90 17.10 13.87 -24.58
N LEU A 91 15.86 13.96 -24.13
CA LEU A 91 15.30 13.23 -23.01
C LEU A 91 14.29 12.20 -23.50
N GLU A 92 14.42 10.96 -23.06
CA GLU A 92 13.52 9.84 -23.40
C GLU A 92 13.10 9.09 -22.12
N LEU A 93 11.81 8.79 -21.99
CA LEU A 93 11.30 8.00 -20.88
C LEU A 93 11.32 6.51 -21.23
N ARG A 94 11.90 5.70 -20.35
CA ARG A 94 11.99 4.23 -20.47
C ARG A 94 11.44 3.57 -19.22
N GLY A 95 10.86 2.37 -19.37
CA GLY A 95 10.35 1.59 -18.24
C GLY A 95 9.19 2.23 -17.47
N MET A 96 8.49 3.22 -18.04
CA MET A 96 7.35 3.85 -17.36
C MET A 96 6.20 2.86 -17.14
N PRO A 97 5.51 2.90 -15.98
CA PRO A 97 4.37 2.03 -15.70
C PRO A 97 3.25 2.20 -16.75
N MET A 98 2.48 1.15 -17.02
CA MET A 98 1.40 1.21 -18.02
C MET A 98 0.13 1.90 -17.52
N ASP A 99 -0.02 2.03 -16.20
CA ASP A 99 -1.15 2.65 -15.53
C ASP A 99 -0.98 4.17 -15.32
N CYS A 100 0.14 4.76 -15.76
CA CYS A 100 0.32 6.21 -15.75
C CYS A 100 -0.41 6.89 -16.92
N ALA A 101 -0.72 8.18 -16.77
CA ALA A 101 -1.41 8.96 -17.80
C ALA A 101 -0.64 8.95 -19.12
N ALA A 102 -1.35 9.02 -20.26
CA ALA A 102 -0.72 9.08 -21.60
C ALA A 102 0.03 10.41 -21.85
N GLU A 103 -0.19 11.42 -21.02
CA GLU A 103 0.50 12.69 -21.03
C GLU A 103 1.12 12.94 -19.65
N LEU A 104 2.44 13.19 -19.61
CA LEU A 104 3.17 13.48 -18.37
C LEU A 104 3.74 14.89 -18.45
N ARG A 105 3.50 15.68 -17.42
CA ARG A 105 4.08 17.02 -17.32
C ARG A 105 5.45 16.93 -16.64
N MET A 106 6.48 17.44 -17.31
CA MET A 106 7.83 17.55 -16.76
C MET A 106 8.09 18.99 -16.31
N LEU A 107 8.51 19.16 -15.06
CA LEU A 107 9.04 20.42 -14.54
C LEU A 107 10.56 20.28 -14.39
N VAL A 108 11.29 21.30 -14.81
CA VAL A 108 12.75 21.30 -14.85
C VAL A 108 13.27 22.56 -14.15
N ARG A 109 14.12 22.37 -13.15
CA ARG A 109 14.83 23.45 -12.46
C ARG A 109 16.32 23.28 -12.67
N SER A 110 17.00 24.32 -13.13
CA SER A 110 18.44 24.29 -13.32
C SER A 110 19.06 25.67 -13.11
N GLY A 111 20.32 25.70 -12.69
CA GLY A 111 21.16 26.90 -12.77
C GLY A 111 21.55 27.27 -14.21
N LEU A 112 21.35 26.37 -15.17
CA LEU A 112 21.54 26.62 -16.61
C LEU A 112 20.33 27.39 -17.14
N ARG A 113 20.56 28.37 -18.03
CA ARG A 113 19.47 29.19 -18.58
C ARG A 113 18.70 28.40 -19.64
N LEU A 114 17.52 27.90 -19.27
CA LEU A 114 16.59 27.19 -20.15
C LEU A 114 15.92 28.16 -21.13
N ARG A 115 15.73 27.74 -22.39
CA ARG A 115 15.20 28.61 -23.45
C ARG A 115 13.67 28.60 -23.55
N GLU A 116 13.06 27.43 -23.40
CA GLU A 116 11.60 27.23 -23.54
C GLU A 116 10.87 27.27 -22.18
N GLY A 117 11.56 27.74 -21.14
CA GLY A 117 11.06 27.77 -19.76
C GLY A 117 11.34 26.47 -19.00
N GLU A 118 10.59 26.28 -17.92
CA GLU A 118 10.79 25.21 -16.93
C GLU A 118 9.77 24.07 -17.04
N SER A 119 8.85 24.09 -18.01
CA SER A 119 7.76 23.10 -18.12
C SER A 119 7.70 22.50 -19.51
N TYR A 120 7.74 21.17 -19.59
CA TYR A 120 7.69 20.37 -20.81
C TYR A 120 6.64 19.26 -20.68
N VAL A 121 6.33 18.58 -21.78
CA VAL A 121 5.31 17.52 -21.80
C VAL A 121 5.83 16.30 -22.57
N PHE A 122 5.78 15.13 -21.94
CA PHE A 122 5.96 13.84 -22.60
C PHE A 122 4.60 13.30 -23.03
N GLN A 123 4.54 12.82 -24.28
CA GLN A 123 3.34 12.19 -24.83
C GLN A 123 3.63 10.74 -25.20
N ARG A 124 2.75 9.84 -24.76
CA ARG A 124 2.78 8.43 -25.13
C ARG A 124 2.15 8.26 -26.50
N THR A 125 2.85 7.56 -27.38
CA THR A 125 2.36 7.19 -28.72
C THR A 125 1.35 6.05 -28.64
N SER A 126 0.57 5.85 -29.70
CA SER A 126 -0.36 4.70 -29.81
C SER A 126 0.33 3.33 -29.77
N ARG A 127 1.64 3.28 -30.00
CA ARG A 127 2.46 2.07 -29.91
C ARG A 127 2.95 1.76 -28.49
N GLY A 128 2.73 2.69 -27.55
CA GLY A 128 3.14 2.57 -26.15
C GLY A 128 4.45 3.28 -25.81
N ASP A 129 5.23 3.70 -26.82
CA ASP A 129 6.51 4.42 -26.66
C ASP A 129 6.30 5.89 -26.29
N TRP A 130 7.27 6.50 -25.62
CA TRP A 130 7.26 7.92 -25.27
C TRP A 130 7.98 8.77 -26.30
N ARG A 131 7.36 9.89 -26.71
CA ARG A 131 8.02 10.86 -27.59
C ARG A 131 9.17 11.56 -26.85
N PRO A 132 10.36 11.68 -27.47
CA PRO A 132 11.47 12.39 -26.85
C PRO A 132 11.20 13.88 -26.71
N VAL A 133 11.74 14.48 -25.65
CA VAL A 133 11.72 15.93 -25.39
C VAL A 133 13.14 16.48 -25.55
N LEU A 134 13.27 17.67 -26.15
CA LEU A 134 14.54 18.36 -26.27
C LEU A 134 14.61 19.48 -25.22
N LEU A 135 15.66 19.46 -24.41
CA LEU A 135 15.95 20.51 -23.43
C LEU A 135 17.07 21.39 -23.96
N GLU A 136 16.74 22.60 -24.38
CA GLU A 136 17.70 23.61 -24.83
C GLU A 136 18.11 24.56 -23.69
N PHE A 137 19.41 24.73 -23.50
CA PHE A 137 19.97 25.62 -22.49
C PHE A 137 21.22 26.35 -22.97
N SER A 138 21.58 27.43 -22.28
CA SER A 138 22.82 28.15 -22.53
C SER A 138 23.70 28.19 -21.30
N SER A 139 24.99 27.90 -21.50
CA SER A 139 26.02 28.03 -20.48
C SER A 139 26.82 29.34 -20.60
N ARG A 140 26.33 30.30 -21.40
CA ARG A 140 27.03 31.57 -21.64
C ARG A 140 27.11 32.40 -20.36
N GLY A 141 28.34 32.76 -19.97
CA GLY A 141 28.60 33.56 -18.77
C GLY A 141 28.44 32.80 -17.46
N LEU A 142 28.39 31.46 -17.52
CA LEU A 142 28.47 30.59 -16.35
C LEU A 142 29.90 30.07 -16.19
N GLU A 143 30.29 29.79 -14.94
CA GLU A 143 31.59 29.20 -14.63
C GLU A 143 31.67 27.75 -15.18
N HIS A 144 32.88 27.27 -15.41
CA HIS A 144 33.06 25.86 -15.76
C HIS A 144 32.79 24.98 -14.53
N GLY A 145 32.13 23.84 -14.71
CA GLY A 145 31.81 22.98 -13.58
C GLY A 145 30.63 22.06 -13.81
N GLN A 146 30.15 21.47 -12.72
CA GLN A 146 29.03 20.55 -12.72
C GLN A 146 27.75 21.30 -12.36
N TYR A 147 26.74 21.21 -13.22
CA TYR A 147 25.44 21.83 -13.04
C TYR A 147 24.37 20.77 -12.88
N ARG A 148 23.67 20.82 -11.74
CA ARG A 148 22.53 19.94 -11.48
C ARG A 148 21.29 20.45 -12.23
N ILE A 149 20.51 19.51 -12.74
CA ILE A 149 19.18 19.73 -13.29
C ILE A 149 18.23 18.90 -12.45
N ASP A 150 17.33 19.54 -11.72
CA ASP A 150 16.29 18.87 -10.95
C ASP A 150 15.05 18.71 -11.85
N ILE A 151 14.58 17.48 -11.99
CA ILE A 151 13.45 17.14 -12.86
C ILE A 151 12.35 16.51 -12.00
N GLU A 152 11.13 16.98 -12.18
CA GLU A 152 9.90 16.41 -11.60
C GLU A 152 8.95 16.02 -12.73
N LEU A 153 8.45 14.79 -12.72
CA LEU A 153 7.47 14.27 -13.67
C LEU A 153 6.14 14.04 -12.95
N HIS A 154 5.06 14.63 -13.45
CA HIS A 154 3.73 14.47 -12.89
C HIS A 154 2.83 13.69 -13.84
N SER A 155 2.39 12.52 -13.40
CA SER A 155 1.24 11.82 -13.97
C SER A 155 -0.03 12.29 -13.26
N ARG A 156 -0.97 12.85 -14.01
CA ARG A 156 -2.29 13.24 -13.49
C ARG A 156 -3.35 12.64 -14.41
N HIS A 157 -4.02 11.59 -13.95
CA HIS A 157 -5.06 10.91 -14.74
C HIS A 157 -6.41 11.61 -14.51
N PRO A 158 -7.05 12.20 -15.54
CA PRO A 158 -8.29 12.94 -15.35
C PRO A 158 -9.46 12.08 -14.86
N SER A 159 -9.49 10.79 -15.19
CA SER A 159 -10.55 9.86 -14.74
C SER A 159 -10.16 8.94 -13.58
N LEU A 160 -8.91 8.95 -13.11
CA LEU A 160 -8.43 8.09 -12.01
C LEU A 160 -7.49 8.88 -11.07
N PRO A 161 -8.03 9.73 -10.19
CA PRO A 161 -7.22 10.57 -9.31
C PRO A 161 -6.27 9.77 -8.40
N GLY A 162 -6.66 8.55 -7.99
CA GLY A 162 -5.83 7.65 -7.18
C GLY A 162 -4.62 7.04 -7.91
N ALA A 163 -4.53 7.20 -9.23
CA ALA A 163 -3.38 6.79 -10.05
C ALA A 163 -2.41 7.97 -10.34
N ALA A 164 -2.60 9.11 -9.67
CA ALA A 164 -1.67 10.22 -9.74
C ALA A 164 -0.34 9.82 -9.11
N ARG A 165 0.75 10.03 -9.84
CA ARG A 165 2.11 9.69 -9.42
C ARG A 165 3.04 10.85 -9.74
N THR A 166 4.07 11.03 -8.93
CA THR A 166 5.13 11.98 -9.21
C THR A 166 6.46 11.22 -9.20
N TRP A 167 7.35 11.50 -10.16
CA TRP A 167 8.71 10.99 -10.15
C TRP A 167 9.71 12.14 -10.13
N THR A 168 10.90 11.90 -9.59
CA THR A 168 11.98 12.88 -9.60
C THR A 168 13.32 12.23 -9.95
N CYS A 169 14.19 13.00 -10.61
CA CYS A 169 15.60 12.68 -10.81
C CYS A 169 16.42 13.98 -10.89
N SER A 170 17.71 13.89 -10.57
CA SER A 170 18.61 15.06 -10.57
C SER A 170 19.89 14.82 -11.37
N PRO A 171 19.83 14.73 -12.71
CA PRO A 171 21.02 14.60 -13.55
C PRO A 171 22.00 15.77 -13.37
N VAL A 172 23.28 15.50 -13.62
CA VAL A 172 24.36 16.49 -13.54
C VAL A 172 25.05 16.63 -14.89
N ILE A 173 25.07 17.84 -15.44
CA ILE A 173 25.75 18.17 -16.69
C ILE A 173 27.10 18.82 -16.39
N LEU A 174 28.14 18.36 -17.06
CA LEU A 174 29.46 18.99 -17.02
C LEU A 174 29.57 20.06 -18.10
N VAL A 175 29.80 21.31 -17.68
CA VAL A 175 30.15 22.42 -18.57
C VAL A 175 31.67 22.60 -18.53
N PRO A 176 32.41 22.26 -19.61
CA PRO A 176 33.86 22.39 -19.63
C PRO A 176 34.29 23.85 -19.73
N ARG A 177 35.58 24.10 -19.51
CA ARG A 177 36.18 25.42 -19.72
C ARG A 177 36.10 25.81 -21.20
N MET A 178 35.95 27.10 -21.45
CA MET A 178 35.93 27.66 -22.81
C MET A 178 37.18 27.35 -23.62
N ASP A 179 38.33 27.20 -22.95
CA ASP A 179 39.64 26.89 -23.52
C ASP A 179 40.02 25.41 -23.44
N ALA A 180 39.15 24.54 -22.93
CA ALA A 180 39.44 23.12 -22.77
C ALA A 180 39.63 22.45 -24.14
N SER A 181 40.77 21.77 -24.32
CA SER A 181 41.01 20.97 -25.52
C SER A 181 40.08 19.74 -25.56
N LEU A 182 39.83 19.19 -26.75
CA LEU A 182 39.05 17.96 -26.90
C LEU A 182 39.61 16.81 -26.07
N GLY A 183 40.95 16.74 -25.96
CA GLY A 183 41.63 15.75 -25.12
C GLY A 183 41.33 15.94 -23.63
N GLU A 184 41.29 17.18 -23.13
CA GLU A 184 40.91 17.48 -21.75
C GLU A 184 39.44 17.17 -21.45
N ILE A 185 38.54 17.53 -22.38
CA ILE A 185 37.11 17.22 -22.28
C ILE A 185 36.92 15.71 -22.24
N HIS A 186 37.58 14.98 -23.14
CA HIS A 186 37.50 13.52 -23.22
C HIS A 186 38.08 12.84 -21.98
N GLN A 187 39.26 13.26 -21.48
CA GLN A 187 39.84 12.70 -20.26
C GLN A 187 38.96 12.94 -19.02
N THR A 188 38.40 14.14 -18.87
CA THR A 188 37.50 14.46 -17.74
C THR A 188 36.22 13.63 -17.80
N PHE A 189 35.69 13.45 -19.01
CA PHE A 189 34.50 12.63 -19.26
C PHE A 189 34.76 11.13 -19.05
N LEU A 190 35.88 10.60 -19.53
CA LEU A 190 36.28 9.21 -19.32
C LEU A 190 36.60 8.92 -17.85
N ALA A 191 37.21 9.85 -17.11
CA ALA A 191 37.45 9.69 -15.68
C ALA A 191 36.16 9.57 -14.85
N THR A 192 35.03 10.04 -15.39
CA THR A 192 33.71 9.94 -14.75
C THR A 192 32.96 8.66 -15.12
N HIS A 193 33.36 7.93 -16.18
CA HIS A 193 32.81 6.64 -16.59
C HIS A 193 33.78 5.49 -16.27
N LYS A 194 33.31 4.42 -15.63
CA LYS A 194 34.19 3.32 -15.20
C LYS A 194 34.69 2.50 -16.40
N ASN A 195 35.97 2.62 -16.74
CA ASN A 195 36.62 1.90 -17.82
C ASN A 195 37.45 0.71 -17.31
N VAL A 196 37.48 -0.39 -18.07
CA VAL A 196 38.42 -1.49 -17.88
C VAL A 196 39.68 -1.15 -18.68
N ARG A 197 40.81 -0.96 -17.99
CA ARG A 197 42.10 -0.65 -18.62
C ARG A 197 43.00 -1.88 -18.65
N VAL A 198 43.55 -2.21 -19.82
CA VAL A 198 44.46 -3.34 -19.99
C VAL A 198 45.83 -2.83 -20.41
N THR A 199 46.82 -3.01 -19.53
CA THR A 199 48.22 -2.65 -19.76
C THR A 199 49.10 -3.89 -19.73
N ALA A 200 49.91 -4.09 -20.77
CA ALA A 200 50.93 -5.12 -20.84
C ALA A 200 52.30 -4.49 -21.10
N ASP A 201 53.21 -4.64 -20.15
CA ASP A 201 54.58 -4.13 -20.18
C ASP A 201 55.59 -5.28 -19.99
N ASP A 202 56.87 -5.05 -20.25
CA ASP A 202 57.99 -6.00 -20.07
C ASP A 202 57.82 -7.37 -20.75
N ALA A 203 57.49 -7.37 -22.04
CA ALA A 203 57.20 -8.59 -22.82
C ALA A 203 56.05 -9.46 -22.25
N GLY A 204 55.24 -8.89 -21.36
CA GLY A 204 54.04 -9.52 -20.81
C GLY A 204 52.94 -9.68 -21.86
N ILE A 205 52.07 -10.66 -21.64
CA ILE A 205 50.87 -10.87 -22.46
C ILE A 205 49.65 -10.69 -21.56
N ALA A 206 48.88 -9.64 -21.78
CA ALA A 206 47.59 -9.44 -21.14
C ALA A 206 46.46 -9.90 -22.08
N ARG A 207 45.60 -10.79 -21.57
CA ARG A 207 44.42 -11.30 -22.28
C ARG A 207 43.17 -10.98 -21.48
N VAL A 208 42.20 -10.37 -22.13
CA VAL A 208 40.88 -10.13 -21.55
C VAL A 208 39.84 -10.83 -22.40
N GLN A 209 39.08 -11.72 -21.77
CA GLN A 209 37.90 -12.36 -22.35
C GLN A 209 36.67 -11.74 -21.68
N ALA A 210 35.94 -10.93 -22.43
CA ALA A 210 34.68 -10.36 -21.97
C ALA A 210 33.52 -11.26 -22.44
N PRO A 211 32.77 -11.92 -21.54
CA PRO A 211 31.55 -12.62 -21.95
C PRO A 211 30.53 -11.57 -22.42
N GLY A 212 30.07 -11.71 -23.66
CA GLY A 212 29.21 -10.73 -24.33
C GLY A 212 27.92 -10.41 -23.56
N GLY A 213 27.51 -9.14 -23.57
CA GLY A 213 26.24 -8.73 -22.99
C GLY A 213 26.07 -7.24 -22.63
N GLY A 214 27.06 -6.38 -22.82
CA GLY A 214 26.95 -4.94 -22.54
C GLY A 214 27.98 -4.08 -23.30
N SER A 215 27.74 -2.77 -23.34
CA SER A 215 28.68 -1.78 -23.91
C SER A 215 29.90 -1.64 -23.00
N LEU A 216 31.08 -2.00 -23.49
CA LEU A 216 32.36 -1.89 -22.78
C LEU A 216 33.25 -0.89 -23.52
N ASP A 217 33.81 0.07 -22.80
CA ASP A 217 34.86 0.96 -23.32
C ASP A 217 36.22 0.41 -22.85
N ILE A 218 37.04 -0.04 -23.80
CA ILE A 218 38.28 -0.81 -23.54
C ILE A 218 39.46 -0.04 -24.10
N ASP A 219 40.32 0.45 -23.21
CA ASP A 219 41.60 1.04 -23.56
C ASP A 219 42.70 -0.03 -23.51
N VAL A 220 43.32 -0.30 -24.66
CA VAL A 220 44.34 -1.34 -24.85
C VAL A 220 45.66 -0.69 -25.24
N THR A 221 46.67 -0.82 -24.38
CA THR A 221 48.01 -0.28 -24.64
C THR A 221 49.06 -1.38 -24.50
N ALA A 222 49.90 -1.54 -25.54
CA ALA A 222 51.06 -2.44 -25.56
C ALA A 222 52.33 -1.61 -25.85
N ARG A 223 53.41 -1.88 -25.10
CA ARG A 223 54.70 -1.18 -25.19
C ARG A 223 55.84 -2.19 -25.08
N ASP A 224 57.04 -1.81 -25.53
CA ASP A 224 58.27 -2.58 -25.32
C ASP A 224 58.21 -4.04 -25.82
N GLY A 225 57.66 -4.22 -27.02
CA GLY A 225 57.55 -5.54 -27.67
C GLY A 225 56.47 -6.44 -27.08
N SER A 226 55.62 -5.93 -26.19
CA SER A 226 54.50 -6.66 -25.61
C SER A 226 53.34 -6.84 -26.59
N ILE A 227 52.48 -7.82 -26.29
CA ILE A 227 51.29 -8.13 -27.10
C ILE A 227 50.08 -8.03 -26.19
N ALA A 228 49.18 -7.09 -26.51
CA ALA A 228 47.86 -7.01 -25.92
C ALA A 228 46.84 -7.60 -26.90
N GLN A 229 46.18 -8.69 -26.49
CA GLN A 229 45.21 -9.39 -27.33
C GLN A 229 43.82 -9.26 -26.71
N LEU A 230 42.94 -8.55 -27.42
CA LEU A 230 41.53 -8.39 -27.10
C LEU A 230 40.70 -9.24 -28.06
N ASP A 231 40.01 -10.25 -27.53
CA ASP A 231 39.16 -11.13 -28.33
C ASP A 231 37.68 -10.85 -28.03
N ILE A 232 37.03 -10.11 -28.94
CA ILE A 232 35.60 -9.74 -28.87
C ILE A 232 34.79 -10.70 -29.75
N ARG A 233 34.96 -12.01 -29.53
CA ARG A 233 34.20 -13.03 -30.24
C ARG A 233 33.25 -13.70 -29.26
N ASP A 234 31.96 -13.68 -29.57
CA ASP A 234 31.04 -14.64 -28.99
C ASP A 234 31.41 -16.02 -29.57
N PRO A 235 31.73 -17.04 -28.76
CA PRO A 235 32.10 -18.37 -29.27
C PRO A 235 31.01 -19.03 -30.12
N ARG A 236 29.79 -18.48 -30.14
CA ARG A 236 28.61 -19.08 -30.78
C ARG A 236 28.23 -18.48 -32.13
N ASP A 237 28.68 -17.26 -32.47
CA ASP A 237 28.27 -16.60 -33.71
C ASP A 237 29.47 -16.25 -34.60
N GLY A 238 29.60 -17.00 -35.70
CA GLY A 238 30.57 -16.75 -36.75
C GLY A 238 30.27 -15.43 -37.47
N GLY A 239 31.20 -14.47 -37.35
CA GLY A 239 31.31 -13.33 -38.27
C GLY A 239 30.20 -12.28 -38.17
N GLY A 240 30.01 -11.67 -36.99
CA GLY A 240 29.15 -10.50 -36.81
C GLY A 240 29.88 -9.19 -37.09
N LYS A 241 29.28 -8.33 -37.93
CA LYS A 241 29.74 -6.97 -38.28
C LYS A 241 29.68 -6.06 -37.04
N VAL A 242 30.77 -5.38 -36.72
CA VAL A 242 30.84 -4.39 -35.62
C VAL A 242 30.33 -3.04 -36.14
N ASP A 243 29.16 -2.60 -35.67
CA ASP A 243 28.59 -1.28 -35.99
C ASP A 243 29.25 -0.19 -35.13
N LEU A 244 30.08 0.64 -35.76
CA LEU A 244 30.64 1.87 -35.18
C LEU A 244 29.64 3.01 -35.38
N GLY A 245 28.63 3.09 -34.51
CA GLY A 245 27.72 4.23 -34.43
C GLY A 245 28.42 5.46 -33.85
N MET A 246 28.09 6.66 -34.36
CA MET A 246 28.57 7.94 -33.84
C MET A 246 28.35 8.03 -32.32
N SER A 247 29.35 8.52 -31.58
CA SER A 247 29.36 8.59 -30.13
C SER A 247 28.42 9.69 -29.60
N THR A 248 27.11 9.44 -29.64
CA THR A 248 26.15 10.15 -28.80
C THR A 248 26.22 9.55 -27.40
N ILE A 249 26.80 10.29 -26.47
CA ILE A 249 26.81 9.92 -25.05
C ILE A 249 25.37 9.75 -24.57
N ALA A 250 25.12 8.66 -23.88
CA ALA A 250 23.83 8.26 -23.34
C ALA A 250 23.96 8.05 -21.82
N TRP A 251 23.10 8.68 -21.02
CA TRP A 251 23.00 8.53 -19.56
C TRP A 251 21.60 8.06 -19.19
N ASP A 252 21.48 7.06 -18.32
CA ASP A 252 20.19 6.60 -17.79
C ASP A 252 20.11 6.96 -16.31
N GLU A 253 19.23 7.90 -15.96
CA GLU A 253 18.93 8.25 -14.57
C GLU A 253 17.70 7.49 -14.08
N ASP A 254 17.79 6.92 -12.88
CA ASP A 254 16.64 6.27 -12.24
C ASP A 254 15.62 7.34 -11.82
N LEU A 255 14.37 7.17 -12.27
CA LEU A 255 13.26 8.01 -11.84
C LEU A 255 12.71 7.47 -10.51
N ILE A 256 12.89 8.25 -9.46
CA ILE A 256 12.44 7.90 -8.11
C ILE A 256 11.00 8.35 -7.96
N GLU A 257 10.08 7.42 -7.73
CA GLU A 257 8.69 7.74 -7.42
C GLU A 257 8.61 8.40 -6.04
N ILE A 258 7.98 9.58 -5.99
CA ILE A 258 7.74 10.40 -4.81
C ILE A 258 6.25 10.68 -4.69
N ASP A 259 5.80 11.04 -3.50
CA ASP A 259 4.38 11.23 -3.18
C ASP A 259 3.52 10.00 -3.49
N VAL A 260 4.04 8.79 -3.28
CA VAL A 260 3.24 7.56 -3.34
C VAL A 260 2.14 7.71 -2.28
N PRO A 261 0.85 7.79 -2.66
CA PRO A 261 -0.20 7.83 -1.66
C PRO A 261 -0.09 6.54 -0.85
N VAL A 262 0.12 6.66 0.46
CA VAL A 262 0.18 5.51 1.36
C VAL A 262 -1.13 4.76 1.18
N GLN A 263 -1.08 3.60 0.53
CA GLN A 263 -2.22 2.72 0.45
C GLN A 263 -2.49 2.28 1.88
N ALA A 264 -3.58 2.79 2.48
CA ALA A 264 -3.98 2.41 3.83
C ALA A 264 -4.03 0.89 3.89
N ALA A 265 -3.36 0.30 4.89
CA ALA A 265 -3.42 -1.14 5.09
C ALA A 265 -4.89 -1.52 5.31
N GLY A 266 -5.45 -2.29 4.39
CA GLY A 266 -6.87 -2.65 4.43
C GLY A 266 -7.22 -3.38 5.73
N HIS A 267 -8.48 -3.25 6.15
CA HIS A 267 -8.95 -3.91 7.38
C HIS A 267 -8.73 -5.43 7.33
N PRO A 268 -8.27 -6.09 8.42
CA PRO A 268 -8.01 -7.53 8.46
C PRO A 268 -9.26 -8.41 8.24
N CYS A 269 -10.45 -7.84 8.39
CA CYS A 269 -11.71 -8.53 8.13
C CYS A 269 -12.68 -7.59 7.38
N PRO A 270 -12.55 -7.45 6.05
CA PRO A 270 -13.42 -6.57 5.29
C PRO A 270 -14.89 -7.03 5.37
N ALA A 271 -15.78 -6.15 5.81
CA ALA A 271 -17.21 -6.38 5.95
C ALA A 271 -17.98 -5.05 6.04
N SER A 272 -19.08 -4.94 5.29
CA SER A 272 -20.07 -3.85 5.42
C SER A 272 -21.24 -4.22 6.32
N THR A 273 -21.35 -5.49 6.70
CA THR A 273 -22.37 -5.98 7.64
C THR A 273 -21.77 -6.98 8.61
N ALA A 274 -22.18 -6.94 9.87
CA ALA A 274 -21.65 -7.81 10.91
C ALA A 274 -22.66 -7.98 12.06
N CYS A 275 -22.34 -8.84 13.01
CA CYS A 275 -23.09 -8.98 14.26
C CYS A 275 -22.14 -9.20 15.43
N LEU A 276 -22.48 -8.58 16.56
CA LEU A 276 -21.96 -8.91 17.87
C LEU A 276 -23.00 -9.79 18.57
N VAL A 277 -22.61 -11.02 18.88
CA VAL A 277 -23.49 -12.04 19.45
C VAL A 277 -23.17 -12.19 20.93
N HIS A 278 -24.16 -11.98 21.79
CA HIS A 278 -24.12 -12.33 23.20
C HIS A 278 -24.57 -13.78 23.38
N ALA A 279 -23.67 -14.65 23.86
CA ALA A 279 -23.97 -16.06 24.06
C ALA A 279 -25.02 -16.30 25.16
N GLU A 280 -24.90 -15.62 26.30
CA GLU A 280 -25.89 -15.60 27.37
C GLU A 280 -26.20 -14.13 27.68
N PRO A 281 -27.30 -13.57 27.12
CA PRO A 281 -27.66 -12.19 27.40
C PRO A 281 -28.13 -12.07 28.86
N ASP A 282 -27.56 -11.12 29.59
CA ASP A 282 -28.12 -10.66 30.87
C ASP A 282 -29.50 -10.02 30.63
N SER A 283 -30.31 -9.84 31.67
CA SER A 283 -31.68 -9.30 31.58
C SER A 283 -31.77 -7.89 30.96
N SER A 284 -30.65 -7.18 30.80
CA SER A 284 -30.57 -5.83 30.23
C SER A 284 -29.98 -5.77 28.81
N ALA A 285 -29.37 -6.86 28.32
CA ALA A 285 -28.61 -6.88 27.07
C ALA A 285 -29.35 -7.64 25.96
N GLN A 286 -29.21 -7.20 24.72
CA GLN A 286 -29.78 -7.92 23.58
C GLN A 286 -28.88 -9.09 23.19
N ARG A 287 -29.49 -10.15 22.68
CA ARG A 287 -28.75 -11.28 22.13
C ARG A 287 -27.90 -10.90 20.92
N HIS A 288 -28.44 -10.08 20.02
CA HIS A 288 -27.76 -9.69 18.79
C HIS A 288 -27.68 -8.17 18.67
N LEU A 289 -26.47 -7.64 18.51
CA LEU A 289 -26.23 -6.29 18.03
C LEU A 289 -25.80 -6.37 16.56
N ARG A 290 -26.73 -6.08 15.65
CA ARG A 290 -26.52 -6.16 14.20
C ARG A 290 -25.92 -4.85 13.70
N LEU A 291 -24.87 -4.94 12.89
CA LEU A 291 -24.07 -3.83 12.41
C LEU A 291 -24.22 -3.70 10.89
N PHE A 292 -24.51 -2.50 10.41
CA PHE A 292 -24.68 -2.18 9.00
C PHE A 292 -23.90 -0.90 8.69
N ALA A 293 -22.91 -0.98 7.81
CA ALA A 293 -22.16 0.16 7.31
C ALA A 293 -22.46 0.33 5.83
N LEU A 294 -23.52 1.08 5.54
CA LEU A 294 -24.09 1.27 4.20
C LEU A 294 -24.50 2.74 4.05
N ASP A 295 -24.35 3.30 2.85
CA ASP A 295 -24.81 4.67 2.55
C ASP A 295 -26.32 4.81 2.72
N GLU A 296 -27.05 3.75 2.34
CA GLU A 296 -28.48 3.58 2.54
C GLU A 296 -28.73 2.17 3.08
N CYS A 297 -29.41 2.08 4.22
CA CYS A 297 -29.79 0.83 4.86
C CYS A 297 -31.30 0.62 4.69
N VAL A 298 -31.67 -0.44 3.98
CA VAL A 298 -33.06 -0.79 3.71
C VAL A 298 -33.57 -1.68 4.84
N LEU A 299 -34.62 -1.23 5.52
CA LEU A 299 -35.34 -1.98 6.54
C LEU A 299 -36.52 -2.68 5.88
N GLY A 300 -36.72 -3.96 6.20
CA GLY A 300 -37.69 -4.76 5.48
C GLY A 300 -38.14 -6.03 6.19
N ARG A 301 -39.11 -6.69 5.58
CA ARG A 301 -39.60 -7.99 6.03
C ARG A 301 -38.48 -9.03 5.99
N PHE A 302 -38.43 -9.89 7.00
CA PHE A 302 -37.57 -11.05 6.99
C PHE A 302 -37.94 -12.01 5.85
N GLU A 303 -36.96 -12.27 4.98
CA GLU A 303 -37.04 -13.20 3.87
C GLU A 303 -35.77 -14.05 3.84
N GLU A 304 -35.94 -15.37 3.80
CA GLU A 304 -34.81 -16.30 3.84
C GLU A 304 -34.13 -16.44 2.47
N ILE A 305 -34.87 -16.19 1.39
CA ILE A 305 -34.41 -16.34 0.01
C ILE A 305 -34.50 -14.98 -0.66
N ASP A 306 -33.36 -14.50 -1.16
CA ASP A 306 -33.23 -13.25 -1.93
C ASP A 306 -33.94 -12.04 -1.30
N PRO A 307 -33.59 -11.66 -0.05
CA PRO A 307 -34.27 -10.58 0.64
C PRO A 307 -34.08 -9.24 -0.09
N GLU A 308 -35.17 -8.47 -0.23
CA GLU A 308 -35.12 -7.14 -0.84
C GLU A 308 -34.51 -6.04 0.08
N ALA A 309 -34.24 -6.38 1.34
CA ALA A 309 -33.77 -5.48 2.39
C ALA A 309 -32.47 -5.94 3.05
N ASP A 310 -31.72 -4.98 3.58
CA ASP A 310 -30.46 -5.24 4.30
C ASP A 310 -30.73 -5.64 5.75
N LEU A 311 -31.61 -4.89 6.42
CA LEU A 311 -32.03 -5.10 7.80
C LEU A 311 -33.39 -5.80 7.79
N LEU A 312 -33.32 -7.11 8.02
CA LEU A 312 -34.45 -8.03 8.09
C LEU A 312 -35.14 -7.95 9.45
N LEU A 313 -36.44 -7.68 9.41
CA LEU A 313 -37.30 -7.52 10.57
C LEU A 313 -38.41 -8.58 10.57
N MET A 314 -38.70 -9.10 11.75
CA MET A 314 -39.81 -10.02 11.99
C MET A 314 -40.58 -9.65 13.25
N HIS A 315 -41.84 -10.05 13.28
CA HIS A 315 -42.69 -9.96 14.45
C HIS A 315 -42.29 -10.98 15.51
N TYR A 316 -42.38 -10.57 16.78
CA TYR A 316 -42.22 -11.43 17.94
C TYR A 316 -43.56 -11.51 18.67
N GLY A 317 -44.10 -12.72 18.80
CA GLY A 317 -45.30 -13.02 19.57
C GLY A 317 -44.96 -13.52 20.99
N GLU A 318 -45.96 -14.02 21.71
CA GLU A 318 -45.79 -14.57 23.07
C GLU A 318 -44.84 -15.77 23.13
N HIS A 319 -44.67 -16.48 22.01
CA HIS A 319 -43.82 -17.66 21.89
C HIS A 319 -42.48 -17.39 21.19
N GLY A 320 -42.15 -16.12 20.95
CA GLY A 320 -40.92 -15.71 20.26
C GLY A 320 -41.15 -15.37 18.79
N GLU A 321 -40.16 -15.70 17.96
CA GLU A 321 -40.10 -15.28 16.55
C GLU A 321 -41.23 -15.87 15.69
N GLU A 322 -41.97 -15.00 15.00
CA GLU A 322 -43.01 -15.40 14.07
C GLU A 322 -42.64 -15.04 12.63
N ARG A 323 -42.07 -15.98 11.87
CA ARG A 323 -41.71 -15.76 10.46
C ARG A 323 -42.93 -15.61 9.53
N GLY A 324 -44.11 -16.06 9.97
CA GLY A 324 -45.38 -15.96 9.27
C GLY A 324 -46.26 -14.81 9.77
N GLY A 325 -47.58 -15.03 9.81
CA GLY A 325 -48.52 -14.17 10.54
C GLY A 325 -48.36 -12.67 10.28
N LEU A 326 -48.11 -11.91 11.35
CA LEU A 326 -47.96 -10.46 11.32
C LEU A 326 -46.68 -9.98 10.64
N THR A 327 -45.64 -10.80 10.49
CA THR A 327 -44.44 -10.46 9.69
C THR A 327 -44.80 -10.19 8.23
N ARG A 328 -45.88 -10.77 7.70
CA ARG A 328 -46.38 -10.47 6.35
C ARG A 328 -46.94 -9.05 6.19
N ARG A 329 -47.14 -8.35 7.30
CA ARG A 329 -47.55 -6.94 7.36
C ARG A 329 -46.36 -5.98 7.31
N LEU A 330 -45.15 -6.51 7.12
CA LEU A 330 -43.98 -5.76 6.68
C LEU A 330 -43.85 -5.90 5.16
N SER A 331 -43.43 -4.81 4.49
CA SER A 331 -43.06 -4.84 3.07
C SER A 331 -41.64 -5.40 2.93
N GLY A 332 -41.32 -6.03 1.79
CA GLY A 332 -39.95 -6.49 1.46
C GLY A 332 -38.95 -5.35 1.62
N ARG A 333 -39.25 -4.19 1.00
CA ARG A 333 -38.66 -2.89 1.32
C ARG A 333 -39.67 -2.04 2.09
N HIS A 334 -39.41 -1.77 3.36
CA HIS A 334 -40.34 -1.04 4.23
C HIS A 334 -39.92 0.41 4.44
N ALA A 335 -38.68 0.63 4.84
CA ALA A 335 -38.14 1.96 5.09
C ALA A 335 -36.67 2.02 4.68
N LEU A 336 -36.16 3.24 4.47
CA LEU A 336 -34.76 3.49 4.18
C LEU A 336 -34.21 4.39 5.27
N ILE A 337 -33.01 4.09 5.77
CA ILE A 337 -32.25 4.97 6.66
C ILE A 337 -30.94 5.33 5.97
N ARG A 338 -30.63 6.62 5.90
CA ARG A 338 -29.40 7.13 5.28
C ARG A 338 -28.88 8.38 5.98
N GLN A 339 -27.64 8.74 5.70
CA GLN A 339 -27.07 10.00 6.17
C GLN A 339 -27.53 11.16 5.27
N GLY A 340 -28.33 12.07 5.83
CA GLY A 340 -28.76 13.31 5.17
C GLY A 340 -27.90 14.51 5.54
N ARG A 341 -28.30 15.70 5.08
CA ARG A 341 -27.54 16.96 5.34
C ARG A 341 -27.48 17.36 6.81
N HIS A 342 -28.47 16.96 7.60
CA HIS A 342 -28.63 17.35 9.01
C HIS A 342 -28.51 16.18 9.99
N GLY A 343 -27.92 15.06 9.54
CA GLY A 343 -27.86 13.80 10.29
C GLY A 343 -28.66 12.70 9.60
N PHE A 344 -28.95 11.62 10.31
CA PHE A 344 -29.68 10.48 9.76
C PHE A 344 -31.16 10.80 9.53
N GLU A 345 -31.68 10.36 8.40
CA GLU A 345 -33.08 10.49 8.02
C GLU A 345 -33.68 9.12 7.70
N ILE A 346 -34.99 9.01 7.87
CA ILE A 346 -35.78 7.83 7.52
C ILE A 346 -36.84 8.18 6.47
N GLU A 347 -37.06 7.27 5.53
CA GLU A 347 -38.04 7.41 4.46
C GLU A 347 -38.98 6.19 4.44
N ASP A 348 -40.29 6.42 4.36
CA ASP A 348 -41.30 5.35 4.19
C ASP A 348 -41.48 5.00 2.71
N VAL A 349 -41.13 3.76 2.35
CA VAL A 349 -41.33 3.21 1.00
C VAL A 349 -42.34 2.07 0.98
N SER A 350 -42.98 1.81 2.12
CA SER A 350 -43.79 0.63 2.36
C SER A 350 -45.19 0.68 1.72
N ARG A 351 -45.85 -0.48 1.70
CA ARG A 351 -47.29 -0.61 1.44
C ARG A 351 -48.15 -0.35 2.68
N TYR A 352 -47.63 -0.65 3.86
CA TYR A 352 -48.41 -0.74 5.10
C TYR A 352 -48.32 0.51 5.99
N GLY A 353 -47.48 1.47 5.58
CA GLY A 353 -47.24 2.73 6.27
C GLY A 353 -46.32 2.56 7.46
N LEU A 354 -45.45 3.55 7.64
CA LEU A 354 -44.60 3.72 8.80
C LEU A 354 -45.13 4.85 9.70
N LEU A 355 -45.05 4.71 11.02
CA LEU A 355 -45.37 5.79 11.96
C LEU A 355 -44.12 6.23 12.72
N LEU A 356 -43.88 7.53 12.76
CA LEU A 356 -42.89 8.19 13.61
C LEU A 356 -43.63 8.89 14.75
N ASP A 357 -43.38 8.47 15.99
CA ASP A 357 -44.08 8.95 17.19
C ASP A 357 -45.62 8.88 17.04
N GLY A 358 -46.12 7.87 16.31
CA GLY A 358 -47.55 7.66 16.05
C GLY A 358 -48.12 8.46 14.86
N VAL A 359 -47.31 9.24 14.16
CA VAL A 359 -47.73 10.05 13.00
C VAL A 359 -47.08 9.51 11.73
N TRP A 360 -47.85 9.39 10.65
CA TRP A 360 -47.31 9.02 9.34
C TRP A 360 -46.64 10.24 8.69
N PRO A 361 -45.32 10.24 8.42
CA PRO A 361 -44.62 11.37 7.79
C PRO A 361 -45.00 11.59 6.31
N GLY A 362 -45.69 10.63 5.70
CA GLY A 362 -45.97 10.60 4.27
C GLY A 362 -45.00 9.69 3.52
N LYS A 363 -45.49 9.10 2.42
CA LYS A 363 -44.70 8.17 1.60
C LYS A 363 -43.63 8.93 0.82
N HIS A 364 -42.42 8.38 0.76
CA HIS A 364 -41.27 8.97 0.08
C HIS A 364 -40.88 10.36 0.60
N THR A 365 -41.22 10.67 1.86
CA THR A 365 -40.84 11.91 2.53
C THR A 365 -39.69 11.63 3.50
N PRO A 366 -38.46 12.05 3.19
CA PRO A 366 -37.35 11.92 4.12
C PRO A 366 -37.61 12.74 5.38
N THR A 367 -37.51 12.09 6.54
CA THR A 367 -37.77 12.71 7.84
C THR A 367 -36.54 12.54 8.74
N PRO A 368 -36.00 13.63 9.32
CA PRO A 368 -34.83 13.53 10.20
C PRO A 368 -35.16 12.75 11.46
N LEU A 369 -34.27 11.81 11.82
CA LEU A 369 -34.39 11.04 13.05
C LEU A 369 -34.07 11.92 14.26
N ARG A 370 -34.76 11.66 15.37
CA ARG A 370 -34.56 12.34 16.66
C ARG A 370 -34.32 11.33 17.76
N LEU A 371 -33.52 11.69 18.75
CA LEU A 371 -33.31 10.84 19.93
C LEU A 371 -34.65 10.59 20.65
N GLY A 372 -34.92 9.33 20.98
CA GLY A 372 -36.17 8.87 21.61
C GLY A 372 -37.34 8.69 20.65
N MET A 373 -37.18 8.98 19.35
CA MET A 373 -38.23 8.80 18.36
C MET A 373 -38.62 7.31 18.26
N ARG A 374 -39.93 7.04 18.29
CA ARG A 374 -40.48 5.69 18.10
C ARG A 374 -40.86 5.47 16.65
N ILE A 375 -40.39 4.38 16.08
CA ILE A 375 -40.62 3.97 14.70
C ILE A 375 -41.46 2.70 14.73
N ALA A 376 -42.74 2.81 14.39
CA ALA A 376 -43.62 1.67 14.21
C ALA A 376 -43.73 1.34 12.73
N LEU A 377 -43.35 0.12 12.34
CA LEU A 377 -43.28 -0.32 10.95
C LEU A 377 -44.66 -0.74 10.40
N THR A 378 -45.75 -0.39 11.07
CA THR A 378 -47.10 -0.66 10.58
C THR A 378 -48.06 0.40 11.09
N ALA A 379 -48.72 1.13 10.17
CA ALA A 379 -49.68 2.15 10.55
C ALA A 379 -51.02 1.60 11.06
N SER A 380 -51.38 0.38 10.66
CA SER A 380 -52.71 -0.21 10.90
C SER A 380 -52.76 -1.21 12.06
N ILE A 381 -51.62 -1.77 12.47
CA ILE A 381 -51.52 -2.81 13.49
C ILE A 381 -50.39 -2.42 14.43
N ARG A 382 -50.64 -2.36 15.73
CA ARG A 382 -49.62 -2.03 16.73
C ARG A 382 -48.79 -3.25 17.09
N GLY A 383 -47.55 -3.04 17.54
CA GLY A 383 -46.70 -4.09 18.05
C GLY A 383 -46.17 -5.10 17.03
N VAL A 384 -46.30 -4.85 15.72
CA VAL A 384 -45.69 -5.75 14.70
C VAL A 384 -44.17 -5.68 14.82
N VAL A 385 -43.60 -4.50 14.54
CA VAL A 385 -42.21 -4.16 14.84
C VAL A 385 -42.18 -2.70 15.30
N GLU A 386 -41.62 -2.47 16.47
CA GLU A 386 -41.45 -1.15 17.07
C GLU A 386 -40.00 -0.94 17.47
N LEU A 387 -39.39 0.10 16.91
CA LEU A 387 -38.00 0.49 17.17
C LEU A 387 -37.99 1.86 17.87
N GLU A 388 -36.96 2.10 18.67
CA GLU A 388 -36.68 3.40 19.28
C GLU A 388 -35.28 3.87 18.88
N VAL A 389 -35.18 5.14 18.46
CA VAL A 389 -33.90 5.80 18.19
C VAL A 389 -33.20 6.09 19.51
N SER A 390 -32.31 5.19 19.89
CA SER A 390 -31.65 5.23 21.20
C SER A 390 -30.32 5.98 21.21
N ALA A 391 -29.68 6.19 20.06
CA ALA A 391 -28.55 7.10 19.93
C ALA A 391 -28.47 7.70 18.52
N LEU A 392 -28.04 8.96 18.46
CA LEU A 392 -27.68 9.67 17.23
C LEU A 392 -26.23 10.14 17.36
N LEU A 393 -25.37 9.51 16.58
CA LEU A 393 -23.93 9.72 16.57
C LEU A 393 -23.56 10.45 15.24
N PRO A 394 -22.43 11.18 15.19
CA PRO A 394 -21.99 11.80 13.94
C PRO A 394 -21.85 10.82 12.77
N HIS A 395 -21.46 9.59 13.09
CA HIS A 395 -21.16 8.51 12.16
C HIS A 395 -22.21 7.39 12.16
N GLY A 396 -23.30 7.49 12.92
CA GLY A 396 -24.26 6.39 13.01
C GLY A 396 -25.52 6.65 13.83
N VAL A 397 -26.45 5.71 13.76
CA VAL A 397 -27.68 5.65 14.54
C VAL A 397 -27.83 4.28 15.19
N ILE A 398 -28.27 4.25 16.45
CA ILE A 398 -28.56 3.00 17.17
C ILE A 398 -30.07 2.89 17.40
N LEU A 399 -30.65 1.78 16.95
CA LEU A 399 -32.06 1.46 17.08
C LEU A 399 -32.23 0.26 18.01
N HIS A 400 -33.09 0.41 19.01
CA HIS A 400 -33.47 -0.68 19.90
C HIS A 400 -34.89 -1.15 19.61
N ARG A 401 -35.13 -2.47 19.65
CA ARG A 401 -36.50 -2.98 19.69
C ARG A 401 -37.16 -2.61 21.03
N VAL A 402 -38.41 -2.16 20.96
CA VAL A 402 -39.27 -1.86 22.12
C VAL A 402 -40.55 -2.71 22.13
N ASP A 403 -40.68 -3.61 21.16
CA ASP A 403 -41.72 -4.65 21.09
C ASP A 403 -41.32 -5.92 21.88
N ALA A 404 -42.07 -7.02 21.70
CA ALA A 404 -41.80 -8.30 22.36
C ALA A 404 -40.40 -8.89 22.06
N GLY A 405 -39.74 -8.42 21.00
CA GLY A 405 -38.37 -8.75 20.63
C GLY A 405 -37.30 -7.86 21.29
N ALA A 406 -37.62 -7.05 22.30
CA ALA A 406 -36.70 -6.07 22.92
C ALA A 406 -35.37 -6.64 23.45
N GLN A 407 -35.30 -7.95 23.73
CA GLN A 407 -34.08 -8.65 24.16
C GLN A 407 -33.42 -9.48 23.05
N ALA A 408 -34.07 -9.60 21.89
CA ALA A 408 -33.53 -10.35 20.78
C ALA A 408 -32.47 -9.54 20.03
N GLU A 409 -32.77 -8.28 19.72
CA GLU A 409 -31.99 -7.51 18.75
C GLU A 409 -31.89 -6.01 19.08
N ALA A 410 -30.74 -5.44 18.73
CA ALA A 410 -30.53 -4.02 18.50
C ALA A 410 -29.74 -3.83 17.20
N PHE A 411 -29.84 -2.65 16.60
CA PHE A 411 -29.28 -2.36 15.29
C PHE A 411 -28.40 -1.11 15.36
N CYS A 412 -27.20 -1.18 14.79
CA CYS A 412 -26.27 -0.07 14.64
C CYS A 412 -26.07 0.17 13.14
N ILE A 413 -26.57 1.29 12.64
CA ILE A 413 -26.42 1.72 11.25
C ILE A 413 -25.37 2.82 11.23
N LEU A 414 -24.29 2.59 10.49
CA LEU A 414 -23.11 3.43 10.44
C LEU A 414 -22.94 4.00 9.03
N ALA A 415 -22.55 5.27 8.95
CA ALA A 415 -22.04 5.85 7.72
C ALA A 415 -20.63 5.29 7.46
N PRO A 416 -20.39 4.65 6.29
CA PRO A 416 -19.06 4.14 5.95
C PRO A 416 -17.99 5.23 6.00
N ASP A 417 -16.78 4.82 6.41
CA ASP A 417 -15.58 5.67 6.43
C ASP A 417 -15.74 7.04 7.14
N THR A 418 -16.68 7.13 8.09
CA THR A 418 -16.97 8.34 8.85
C THR A 418 -16.42 8.25 10.27
N ASP A 419 -15.59 9.22 10.67
CA ASP A 419 -15.00 9.27 12.02
C ASP A 419 -16.09 9.50 13.08
N PRO A 420 -16.15 8.67 14.15
CA PRO A 420 -17.05 8.89 15.28
C PRO A 420 -16.86 10.23 16.00
N GLY A 421 -15.71 10.89 15.83
CA GLY A 421 -15.38 12.16 16.46
C GLY A 421 -15.11 12.04 17.97
N ARG A 422 -14.92 13.19 18.62
CA ARG A 422 -14.72 13.31 20.08
C ARG A 422 -15.89 14.02 20.80
N ARG A 423 -17.00 14.27 20.10
CA ARG A 423 -18.14 15.03 20.65
C ARG A 423 -18.93 14.19 21.65
N GLU A 424 -19.64 14.88 22.54
CA GLU A 424 -20.65 14.28 23.40
C GLU A 424 -21.69 13.57 22.54
N LEU A 425 -21.82 12.27 22.77
CA LEU A 425 -22.74 11.40 22.04
C LEU A 425 -24.15 11.62 22.59
N LEU A 426 -25.10 11.96 21.71
CA LEU A 426 -26.51 12.04 22.08
C LEU A 426 -27.08 10.61 22.13
N ALA A 427 -27.08 10.02 23.33
CA ALA A 427 -27.51 8.65 23.55
C ALA A 427 -28.40 8.54 24.79
N ALA A 428 -29.43 7.70 24.69
CA ALA A 428 -30.21 7.22 25.81
C ALA A 428 -29.33 6.30 26.70
N PRO A 429 -29.64 6.13 28.00
CA PRO A 429 -28.79 5.37 28.92
C PRO A 429 -28.42 3.96 28.44
N ARG A 430 -29.36 3.26 27.79
CA ARG A 430 -29.12 1.91 27.23
C ARG A 430 -28.06 1.92 26.12
N ALA A 431 -28.07 2.94 25.25
CA ALA A 431 -27.10 3.06 24.16
C ALA A 431 -25.78 3.70 24.61
N ALA A 432 -25.80 4.56 25.64
CA ALA A 432 -24.59 5.18 26.19
C ALA A 432 -23.63 4.14 26.81
N GLY A 433 -24.14 3.01 27.29
CA GLY A 433 -23.33 1.89 27.80
C GLY A 433 -22.78 0.96 26.72
N MET A 434 -23.13 1.14 25.44
CA MET A 434 -22.68 0.29 24.35
C MET A 434 -21.26 0.66 23.89
N PRO A 435 -20.49 -0.29 23.32
CA PRO A 435 -19.18 -0.01 22.76
C PRO A 435 -19.26 1.02 21.62
N LEU A 436 -18.28 1.91 21.52
CA LEU A 436 -18.17 2.84 20.40
C LEU A 436 -17.63 2.11 19.17
N LEU A 437 -18.52 1.88 18.21
CA LEU A 437 -18.24 1.18 16.96
C LEU A 437 -18.26 2.15 15.79
N PHE A 438 -17.38 1.94 14.81
CA PHE A 438 -17.36 2.70 13.56
C PHE A 438 -16.90 1.80 12.41
N HIS A 439 -17.04 2.29 11.18
CA HIS A 439 -16.61 1.59 9.97
C HIS A 439 -15.55 2.42 9.24
N ARG A 440 -14.44 1.78 8.89
CA ARG A 440 -13.33 2.39 8.16
C ARG A 440 -12.51 1.33 7.44
N ASP A 441 -11.93 1.68 6.31
CA ASP A 441 -11.01 0.81 5.55
C ASP A 441 -11.70 -0.52 5.17
N ALA A 442 -12.99 -0.44 4.83
CA ALA A 442 -13.89 -1.54 4.51
C ALA A 442 -14.22 -2.52 5.66
N GLY A 443 -13.98 -2.17 6.93
CA GLY A 443 -14.35 -3.03 8.06
C GLY A 443 -14.76 -2.30 9.34
N PHE A 444 -15.20 -3.08 10.34
CA PHE A 444 -15.69 -2.56 11.61
C PHE A 444 -14.57 -2.44 12.64
N TRP A 445 -14.57 -1.34 13.36
CA TRP A 445 -13.60 -1.03 14.40
C TRP A 445 -14.31 -0.70 15.71
N HIS A 446 -13.64 -1.01 16.82
CA HIS A 446 -13.96 -0.49 18.14
C HIS A 446 -12.99 0.65 18.47
N ARG A 447 -13.49 1.68 19.16
CA ARG A 447 -12.65 2.74 19.72
C ARG A 447 -12.84 2.80 21.23
N ASP A 448 -11.75 2.68 21.96
CA ASP A 448 -11.76 2.96 23.39
C ASP A 448 -11.92 4.46 23.62
N GLN A 449 -13.00 4.86 24.30
CA GLN A 449 -13.33 6.27 24.53
C GLN A 449 -12.32 6.95 25.47
N LEU A 450 -11.66 6.20 26.37
CA LEU A 450 -10.69 6.75 27.31
C LEU A 450 -9.33 6.98 26.65
N THR A 451 -8.80 5.96 25.98
CA THR A 451 -7.45 5.98 25.40
C THR A 451 -7.42 6.48 23.95
N GLY A 452 -8.56 6.44 23.26
CA GLY A 452 -8.68 6.71 21.84
C GLY A 452 -8.11 5.59 20.96
N VAL A 453 -7.68 4.46 21.53
CA VAL A 453 -7.12 3.33 20.77
C VAL A 453 -8.21 2.68 19.93
N GLU A 454 -7.90 2.46 18.66
CA GLU A 454 -8.80 1.83 17.70
C GLU A 454 -8.36 0.38 17.47
N THR A 455 -9.29 -0.56 17.64
CA THR A 455 -9.04 -2.00 17.47
C THR A 455 -9.91 -2.56 16.36
N PRO A 456 -9.34 -3.24 15.35
CA PRO A 456 -10.12 -3.85 14.28
C PRO A 456 -10.93 -5.03 14.81
N LEU A 457 -12.20 -5.10 14.45
CA LEU A 457 -13.07 -6.20 14.85
C LEU A 457 -12.97 -7.35 13.87
N SER A 458 -12.67 -8.54 14.38
CA SER A 458 -12.61 -9.76 13.59
C SER A 458 -13.04 -10.96 14.44
N PRO A 459 -13.43 -12.10 13.83
CA PRO A 459 -13.82 -13.28 14.59
C PRO A 459 -12.74 -13.82 15.54
N GLY A 460 -11.46 -13.48 15.32
CA GLY A 460 -10.34 -13.84 16.19
C GLY A 460 -9.95 -12.78 17.23
N ALA A 461 -10.61 -11.62 17.25
CA ALA A 461 -10.28 -10.54 18.17
C ALA A 461 -10.67 -10.87 19.61
N SER A 462 -9.80 -10.55 20.58
CA SER A 462 -10.06 -10.73 22.01
C SER A 462 -10.98 -9.61 22.55
N LEU A 463 -12.28 -9.72 22.28
CA LEU A 463 -13.27 -8.69 22.64
C LEU A 463 -13.38 -8.44 24.15
N GLU A 464 -13.10 -9.44 24.98
CA GLU A 464 -13.13 -9.35 26.45
C GLU A 464 -12.19 -8.30 27.06
N ARG A 465 -11.21 -7.80 26.29
CA ARG A 465 -10.26 -6.76 26.71
C ARG A 465 -10.67 -5.36 26.29
N LEU A 466 -11.73 -5.23 25.49
CA LEU A 466 -12.17 -3.96 24.95
C LEU A 466 -13.17 -3.29 25.89
N SER A 467 -13.03 -1.97 26.06
CA SER A 467 -13.96 -1.19 26.90
C SER A 467 -15.38 -1.25 26.36
N GLY A 468 -16.35 -1.52 27.24
CA GLY A 468 -17.75 -1.69 26.87
C GLY A 468 -18.10 -3.02 26.19
N MET A 469 -17.13 -3.92 25.99
CA MET A 469 -17.36 -5.27 25.47
C MET A 469 -17.37 -6.29 26.61
N GLY A 470 -18.48 -7.00 26.81
CA GLY A 470 -18.59 -8.08 27.79
C GLY A 470 -17.81 -9.34 27.40
N ARG A 471 -17.44 -10.18 28.39
CA ARG A 471 -16.63 -11.40 28.20
C ARG A 471 -17.27 -12.46 27.28
N GLN A 472 -18.56 -12.38 27.04
CA GLN A 472 -19.32 -13.36 26.26
C GLN A 472 -19.70 -12.91 24.85
N LEU A 473 -19.18 -11.76 24.42
CA LEU A 473 -19.41 -11.23 23.08
C LEU A 473 -18.55 -11.96 22.04
N ARG A 474 -19.15 -12.24 20.87
CA ARG A 474 -18.45 -12.78 19.71
C ARG A 474 -18.76 -11.94 18.48
N PHE A 475 -17.73 -11.59 17.72
CA PHE A 475 -17.89 -10.90 16.45
C PHE A 475 -18.03 -11.90 15.30
N THR A 476 -18.94 -11.59 14.37
CA THR A 476 -19.11 -12.31 13.12
C THR A 476 -19.30 -11.31 11.98
N ALA A 477 -18.63 -11.53 10.85
CA ALA A 477 -18.78 -10.73 9.63
C ALA A 477 -20.06 -11.08 8.84
N ARG A 478 -21.13 -11.43 9.56
CA ARG A 478 -22.47 -11.71 9.01
C ARG A 478 -23.52 -11.11 9.95
N PRO A 479 -24.52 -10.39 9.44
CA PRO A 479 -25.53 -9.76 10.26
C PRO A 479 -26.49 -10.77 10.90
N TYR A 480 -26.74 -11.92 10.24
CA TYR A 480 -27.65 -13.00 10.70
C TYR A 480 -26.91 -14.36 10.78
N PRO A 481 -25.98 -14.56 11.73
CA PRO A 481 -25.21 -15.80 11.87
C PRO A 481 -26.04 -17.06 12.14
N GLU A 482 -27.19 -16.91 12.80
CA GLU A 482 -28.14 -17.97 13.15
C GLU A 482 -28.69 -18.70 11.91
N LEU A 483 -28.92 -18.00 10.80
CA LEU A 483 -29.41 -18.62 9.56
C LEU A 483 -28.40 -19.60 8.97
N ALA A 484 -27.11 -19.26 9.02
CA ALA A 484 -26.05 -20.13 8.56
C ALA A 484 -25.92 -21.39 9.44
N GLN A 485 -26.21 -21.28 10.74
CA GLN A 485 -26.22 -22.42 11.66
C GLN A 485 -27.43 -23.33 11.40
N GLU A 486 -28.61 -22.76 11.19
CA GLU A 486 -29.83 -23.49 10.85
C GLU A 486 -29.67 -24.29 9.55
N MET A 487 -29.15 -23.66 8.49
CA MET A 487 -28.89 -24.35 7.21
C MET A 487 -27.90 -25.50 7.36
N ARG A 488 -26.83 -25.31 8.15
CA ARG A 488 -25.85 -26.38 8.43
C ARG A 488 -26.49 -27.54 9.19
N ALA A 489 -27.29 -27.25 10.22
CA ALA A 489 -28.00 -28.25 11.01
C ALA A 489 -29.02 -29.04 10.15
N GLN A 490 -29.75 -28.34 9.27
CA GLN A 490 -30.69 -28.98 8.33
C GLN A 490 -29.96 -29.87 7.32
N THR A 491 -28.81 -29.43 6.79
CA THR A 491 -27.98 -30.24 5.87
C THR A 491 -27.47 -31.51 6.55
N LEU A 492 -27.02 -31.42 7.81
CA LEU A 492 -26.57 -32.57 8.59
C LEU A 492 -27.72 -33.56 8.83
N ARG A 493 -28.91 -33.08 9.22
CA ARG A 493 -30.11 -33.91 9.40
C ARG A 493 -30.57 -34.57 8.08
N ALA A 494 -30.46 -33.87 6.96
CA ALA A 494 -30.78 -34.43 5.64
C ALA A 494 -29.77 -35.50 5.20
N GLY A 495 -28.48 -35.33 5.55
CA GLY A 495 -27.43 -36.32 5.33
C GLY A 495 -27.62 -37.59 6.18
N GLU A 496 -28.07 -37.45 7.43
CA GLU A 496 -28.39 -38.59 8.31
C GLU A 496 -29.60 -39.37 7.82
N ARG A 497 -30.65 -38.70 7.33
CA ARG A 497 -31.82 -39.39 6.73
C ARG A 497 -31.46 -40.18 5.46
N ARG A 498 -30.48 -39.74 4.67
CA ARG A 498 -29.98 -40.49 3.51
C ARG A 498 -29.12 -41.71 3.90
N ARG A 499 -28.49 -41.72 5.07
CA ARG A 499 -27.74 -42.89 5.58
C ARG A 499 -28.63 -43.95 6.24
N ALA A 500 -29.87 -43.63 6.58
CA ALA A 500 -30.79 -44.52 7.29
C ALA A 500 -31.68 -45.41 6.40
N GLN A 501 -31.43 -45.51 5.08
CA GLN A 501 -32.06 -46.52 4.23
C GLN A 501 -31.03 -47.55 3.74
N PRO A 502 -30.89 -48.71 4.40
CA PRO A 502 -30.45 -49.91 3.71
C PRO A 502 -31.62 -50.40 2.85
N ALA A 503 -31.39 -50.49 1.54
CA ALA A 503 -32.26 -51.19 0.61
C ALA A 503 -32.33 -52.67 0.99
N ALA A 504 -33.39 -53.08 1.67
CA ALA A 504 -33.71 -54.48 1.90
C ALA A 504 -34.98 -54.85 1.12
N TRP A 505 -34.87 -54.89 -0.21
CA TRP A 505 -35.81 -55.61 -1.08
C TRP A 505 -35.04 -56.17 -2.26
N LEU A 506 -34.77 -57.48 -2.23
CA LEU A 506 -35.05 -58.47 -3.30
C LEU A 506 -34.33 -59.81 -3.04
N GLY A 507 -35.11 -60.90 -3.04
CA GLY A 507 -34.69 -62.31 -2.95
C GLY A 507 -35.17 -62.95 -1.64
N SER A 508 -36.17 -63.83 -1.58
CA SER A 508 -36.60 -64.86 -2.55
C SER A 508 -38.09 -65.14 -2.40
#